data_AF-A0A1I3Q4Y2-F1
#
_entry.id   AF-A0A1I3Q4Y2-F1
#
_cell.length_a   1.000
_cell.length_b   1.000
_cell.length_c   1.000
_cell.angle_alpha   90.00
_cell.angle_beta   90.00
_cell.angle_gamma   90.00
#
_symmetry.space_group_name_H-M   'P 1'
#
loop_
_entity.id
_entity.type
_entity.pdbx_description
1 polymer ?
#
loop_
_entity_poly.entity_id
_entity_poly.type
_entity_poly.pdbx_seq_one_letter_code
_entity_poly.pdbx_strand_id
1 'polypeptide(L)'
;MCSPEATPVENRLLNLIDRGYRFIHPRDDGGTLVAVVGVRPHDAVIDVIRLDAEDDATALRVPADEDDILTPEKPLWSCHGTAHEVLDELLALPDETTTSRG
;
A
#
# COMPACT_ATOMS: atom_id res chain seq x y z
N MET A 1 -1.54 31.35 10.46
CA MET A 1 -1.37 30.42 9.33
C MET A 1 -1.14 29.05 9.95
N CYS A 2 -2.17 28.20 10.00
CA CYS A 2 -1.99 26.81 10.39
C CYS A 2 -1.19 26.13 9.29
N SER A 3 0.06 25.76 9.56
CA SER A 3 0.64 24.64 8.81
C SER A 3 -0.13 23.41 9.29
N PRO A 4 -0.74 22.61 8.41
CA PRO A 4 -1.15 21.28 8.80
C PRO A 4 0.15 20.54 9.13
N GLU A 5 0.36 20.28 10.42
CA GLU A 5 1.27 19.23 10.85
C GLU A 5 0.73 17.95 10.21
N ALA A 6 1.29 17.61 9.04
CA ALA A 6 0.90 16.44 8.27
C ALA A 6 0.87 15.26 9.23
N THR A 7 -0.28 14.60 9.32
CA THR A 7 -0.46 13.49 10.24
C THR A 7 0.61 12.41 9.95
N PRO A 8 1.00 11.61 10.95
CA PRO A 8 1.97 10.54 10.74
C PRO A 8 1.59 9.58 9.60
N VAL A 9 0.30 9.43 9.29
CA VAL A 9 -0.20 8.66 8.15
C VAL A 9 0.04 9.40 6.82
N GLU A 10 -0.24 10.70 6.75
CA GLU A 10 0.03 11.54 5.57
C GLU A 10 1.52 11.51 5.16
N ASN A 11 2.43 11.62 6.13
CA ASN A 11 3.86 11.55 5.83
C ASN A 11 4.27 10.19 5.25
N ARG A 12 3.71 9.07 5.75
CA ARG A 12 3.97 7.73 5.20
C ARG A 12 3.43 7.59 3.78
N LEU A 13 2.23 8.09 3.54
CA LEU A 13 1.62 8.11 2.20
C LEU A 13 2.48 8.93 1.22
N LEU A 14 2.96 10.10 1.62
CA LEU A 14 3.86 10.92 0.79
C LEU A 14 5.17 10.20 0.45
N ASN A 15 5.77 9.48 1.41
CA ASN A 15 6.96 8.66 1.15
C ASN A 15 6.66 7.51 0.17
N LEU A 16 5.48 6.90 0.25
CA LEU A 16 5.06 5.89 -0.73
C LEU A 16 4.85 6.51 -2.11
N ILE A 17 4.26 7.71 -2.20
CA ILE A 17 4.12 8.42 -3.49
C ILE A 17 5.49 8.70 -4.11
N ASP A 18 6.46 9.15 -3.31
CA ASP A 18 7.84 9.39 -3.76
C ASP A 18 8.51 8.10 -4.28
N ARG A 19 8.23 6.96 -3.64
CA ARG A 19 8.64 5.63 -4.12
C ARG A 19 7.94 5.21 -5.43
N GLY A 20 6.86 5.86 -5.83
CA GLY A 20 6.10 5.58 -7.06
C GLY A 20 4.74 4.92 -6.84
N TYR A 21 4.22 4.88 -5.61
CA TYR A 21 2.86 4.41 -5.36
C TYR A 21 1.84 5.38 -5.97
N ARG A 22 0.84 4.80 -6.65
CA ARG A 22 -0.34 5.50 -7.13
C ARG A 22 -1.52 5.18 -6.22
N PHE A 23 -1.97 6.18 -5.49
CA PHE A 23 -3.15 6.06 -4.63
C PHE A 23 -4.42 6.43 -5.38
N ILE A 24 -5.40 5.54 -5.28
CA ILE A 24 -6.74 5.66 -5.80
C ILE A 24 -7.65 5.77 -4.59
N HIS A 25 -8.57 6.72 -4.64
CA HIS A 25 -9.51 7.01 -3.57
C HIS A 25 -10.91 6.62 -4.06
N PRO A 26 -11.26 5.32 -4.09
CA PRO A 26 -12.62 4.92 -4.42
C PRO A 26 -13.59 5.61 -3.47
N ARG A 27 -14.57 6.29 -4.06
CA ARG A 27 -15.67 6.94 -3.35
C ARG A 27 -16.95 6.21 -3.72
N ASP A 28 -17.82 6.05 -2.73
CA ASP A 28 -19.16 5.52 -2.94
C ASP A 28 -20.02 6.48 -3.78
N ASP A 29 -21.21 6.05 -4.19
CA ASP A 29 -22.22 6.86 -4.90
C ASP A 29 -22.55 8.17 -4.15
N GLY A 30 -22.41 8.16 -2.81
CA GLY A 30 -22.54 9.35 -1.96
C GLY A 30 -21.33 10.31 -1.93
N GLY A 31 -20.23 9.99 -2.61
CA GLY A 31 -18.98 10.76 -2.58
C GLY A 31 -18.13 10.55 -1.32
N THR A 32 -18.54 9.66 -0.42
CA THR A 32 -17.79 9.28 0.78
C THR A 32 -16.62 8.38 0.40
N LEU A 33 -15.43 8.69 0.92
CA LEU A 33 -14.26 7.83 0.76
C LEU A 33 -14.53 6.49 1.45
N VAL A 34 -14.52 5.39 0.69
CA VAL A 34 -14.76 4.04 1.24
C VAL A 34 -13.47 3.31 1.55
N ALA A 35 -12.42 3.55 0.77
CA ALA A 35 -11.11 2.98 1.00
C ALA A 35 -10.04 3.83 0.29
N VAL A 36 -8.78 3.63 0.64
CA VAL A 36 -7.62 4.14 -0.08
C VAL A 36 -6.84 2.96 -0.62
N VAL A 37 -6.71 2.88 -1.94
CA VAL A 37 -6.00 1.79 -2.62
C VAL A 37 -4.73 2.34 -3.25
N GLY A 38 -3.56 1.98 -2.73
CA GLY A 38 -2.26 2.29 -3.31
C GLY A 38 -1.73 1.14 -4.16
N VAL A 39 -1.29 1.43 -5.38
CA VAL A 39 -0.67 0.42 -6.26
C VAL A 39 0.67 0.93 -6.76
N ARG A 40 1.71 0.12 -6.62
CA ARG A 40 3.06 0.37 -7.15
C ARG A 40 3.55 -0.86 -7.91
N PRO A 41 3.48 -0.84 -9.25
CA PRO A 41 4.26 -1.78 -10.04
C PRO A 41 5.74 -1.38 -9.98
N HIS A 42 6.62 -2.31 -9.59
CA HIS A 42 8.07 -2.12 -9.65
C HIS A 42 8.78 -3.43 -10.01
N ASP A 43 9.77 -3.32 -10.90
CA ASP A 43 10.56 -4.44 -11.42
C ASP A 43 9.71 -5.57 -12.03
N ALA A 44 9.48 -6.65 -11.27
CA ALA A 44 8.66 -7.81 -11.64
C ALA A 44 7.52 -8.09 -10.64
N VAL A 45 7.28 -7.19 -9.70
CA VAL A 45 6.24 -7.32 -8.67
C VAL A 45 5.36 -6.07 -8.62
N ILE A 46 4.20 -6.22 -8.01
CA ILE A 46 3.24 -5.15 -7.80
C ILE A 46 2.92 -5.14 -6.32
N ASP A 47 3.20 -4.01 -5.68
CA ASP A 47 2.76 -3.76 -4.32
C ASP A 47 1.38 -3.12 -4.37
N VAL A 48 0.45 -3.73 -3.67
CA VAL A 48 -0.93 -3.26 -3.52
C VAL A 48 -1.18 -3.05 -2.04
N ILE A 49 -1.61 -1.86 -1.65
CA ILE A 49 -2.15 -1.57 -0.32
C ILE A 49 -3.60 -1.13 -0.46
N ARG A 50 -4.45 -1.64 0.41
CA ARG A 50 -5.84 -1.25 0.55
C ARG A 50 -6.10 -0.93 2.01
N LEU A 51 -6.45 0.31 2.27
CA LEU A 51 -6.87 0.79 3.58
C LEU A 51 -8.39 1.00 3.53
N ASP A 52 -9.15 0.13 4.19
CA ASP A 52 -10.60 0.29 4.34
C ASP A 52 -10.90 1.19 5.54
N ALA A 53 -10.15 1.03 6.63
CA ALA A 53 -10.23 1.86 7.83
C ALA A 53 -8.85 2.11 8.45
N GLU A 54 -8.78 2.95 9.49
CA GLU A 54 -7.55 3.20 10.23
C GLU A 54 -7.00 1.91 10.89
N ASP A 55 -7.90 1.04 11.37
CA ASP A 55 -7.55 -0.24 11.99
C ASP A 55 -7.66 -1.43 11.02
N ASP A 56 -8.09 -1.20 9.78
CA ASP A 56 -8.34 -2.24 8.78
C ASP A 56 -7.62 -1.89 7.47
N ALA A 57 -6.38 -2.36 7.38
CA ALA A 57 -5.54 -2.21 6.22
C ALA A 57 -4.93 -3.55 5.82
N THR A 58 -4.79 -3.74 4.52
CA THR A 58 -4.18 -4.91 3.91
C THR A 58 -3.15 -4.48 2.88
N ALA A 59 -1.94 -5.02 2.93
CA ALA A 59 -0.96 -4.88 1.87
C ALA A 59 -0.54 -6.25 1.33
N LEU A 60 -0.28 -6.29 0.03
CA LEU A 60 0.02 -7.46 -0.76
C LEU A 60 1.20 -7.10 -1.66
N ARG A 61 2.16 -8.00 -1.81
CA ARG A 61 3.15 -7.99 -2.90
C ARG A 61 2.85 -9.19 -3.78
N VAL A 62 2.57 -8.95 -5.05
CA VAL A 62 2.19 -9.98 -6.01
C VAL A 62 3.14 -9.94 -7.20
N PRO A 63 3.38 -11.05 -7.90
CA PRO A 63 4.12 -11.02 -9.15
C PRO A 63 3.32 -10.24 -10.21
N ALA A 64 4.01 -9.50 -11.08
CA ALA A 64 3.36 -8.77 -12.18
C ALA A 64 2.75 -9.69 -13.25
N ASP A 65 3.01 -10.99 -13.17
CA ASP A 65 2.45 -12.04 -14.04
C ASP A 65 1.03 -12.49 -13.58
N GLU A 66 0.58 -12.06 -12.40
CA GLU A 66 -0.73 -12.42 -11.88
C GLU A 66 -1.86 -11.66 -12.61
N ASP A 67 -2.89 -12.37 -13.07
CA ASP A 67 -4.06 -11.78 -13.73
C ASP A 67 -4.86 -10.85 -12.80
N ASP A 68 -4.98 -11.20 -11.52
CA ASP A 68 -5.72 -10.42 -10.52
C ASP A 68 -4.82 -9.99 -9.35
N ILE A 69 -4.35 -8.74 -9.41
CA ILE A 69 -3.47 -8.16 -8.41
C ILE A 69 -4.20 -7.75 -7.11
N LEU A 70 -5.54 -7.66 -7.15
CA LEU A 70 -6.35 -7.28 -5.99
C LEU A 70 -6.69 -8.50 -5.14
N THR A 71 -6.90 -9.66 -5.78
CA THR A 71 -7.11 -10.95 -5.13
C THR A 71 -6.18 -12.01 -5.70
N PRO A 72 -4.87 -11.90 -5.44
CA PRO A 72 -3.89 -12.89 -5.91
C PRO A 72 -4.14 -14.25 -5.26
N GLU A 73 -4.01 -15.34 -6.04
CA GLU A 73 -4.03 -16.68 -5.46
C GLU A 73 -2.78 -16.96 -4.63
N LYS A 74 -1.64 -16.37 -4.99
CA LYS A 74 -0.33 -16.60 -4.34
C LYS A 74 0.46 -15.29 -4.17
N PRO A 75 0.09 -14.44 -3.20
CA PRO A 75 0.90 -13.28 -2.88
C PRO A 75 2.30 -13.72 -2.41
N LEU A 76 3.34 -13.05 -2.89
CA LEU A 76 4.73 -13.23 -2.45
C LEU A 76 4.92 -12.75 -1.01
N TRP A 77 4.15 -11.74 -0.63
CA TRP A 77 4.06 -11.23 0.73
C TRP A 77 2.68 -10.65 0.98
N SER A 78 2.17 -10.78 2.19
CA SER A 78 0.89 -10.21 2.61
C SER A 78 0.98 -9.78 4.07
N CYS A 79 0.46 -8.60 4.38
CA CYS A 79 0.30 -8.10 5.73
C CYS A 79 -1.08 -7.50 5.92
N HIS A 80 -1.66 -7.71 7.10
CA HIS A 80 -2.97 -7.22 7.47
C HIS A 80 -2.90 -6.71 8.91
N GLY A 81 -3.47 -5.53 9.15
CA GLY A 81 -3.47 -4.93 10.48
C GLY A 81 -3.92 -3.48 10.41
N THR A 82 -3.41 -2.66 11.32
CA THR A 82 -3.70 -1.23 11.31
C THR A 82 -3.02 -0.54 10.13
N ALA A 83 -3.60 0.57 9.66
CA ALA A 83 -3.03 1.42 8.61
C ALA A 83 -1.57 1.76 8.91
N HIS A 84 -1.27 2.09 10.16
CA HIS A 84 0.08 2.44 10.58
C HIS A 84 1.05 1.27 10.45
N GLU A 85 0.71 0.10 10.99
CA GLU A 85 1.56 -1.10 10.93
C GLU A 85 1.79 -1.55 9.50
N VAL A 86 0.74 -1.58 8.68
CA VAL A 86 0.82 -2.03 7.29
C VAL A 86 1.66 -1.06 6.44
N LEU A 87 1.50 0.25 6.66
CA LEU A 87 2.33 1.25 5.99
C LEU A 87 3.79 1.15 6.44
N ASP A 88 4.06 0.89 7.72
CA ASP A 88 5.42 0.73 8.25
C ASP A 88 6.09 -0.52 7.67
N GLU A 89 5.38 -1.64 7.62
CA GLU A 89 5.86 -2.89 7.02
C GLU A 89 6.15 -2.73 5.51
N LEU A 90 5.28 -2.03 4.76
CA LEU A 90 5.55 -1.70 3.36
C LEU A 90 6.74 -0.76 3.19
N LEU A 91 6.95 0.16 4.15
CA LEU A 91 8.09 1.06 4.11
C LEU A 91 9.39 0.34 4.48
N ALA A 92 9.32 -0.65 5.37
CA ALA A 92 10.43 -1.49 5.81
C ALA A 92 10.80 -2.56 4.77
N LEU A 93 9.86 -2.95 3.90
CA LEU A 93 10.12 -3.83 2.78
C LEU A 93 11.18 -3.22 1.87
N PRO A 94 12.26 -3.95 1.55
CA PRO A 94 13.23 -3.49 0.58
C PRO A 94 12.53 -3.31 -0.78
N ASP A 95 12.85 -2.19 -1.43
CA ASP A 95 12.46 -1.91 -2.80
C ASP A 95 13.05 -2.96 -3.75
N GLU A 96 14.22 -3.48 -3.40
CA GLU A 96 14.90 -4.53 -4.12
C GLU A 96 14.37 -5.87 -3.61
N THR A 97 14.02 -6.79 -4.51
CA THR A 97 14.00 -8.22 -4.22
C THR A 97 15.43 -8.68 -3.91
N THR A 98 16.02 -8.17 -2.82
CA THR A 98 17.15 -8.82 -2.21
C THR A 98 16.61 -10.16 -1.75
N THR A 99 16.84 -11.16 -2.59
CA THR A 99 16.71 -12.57 -2.23
C THR A 99 17.45 -12.70 -0.90
N SER A 100 16.70 -12.85 0.20
CA SER A 100 17.29 -13.24 1.48
C SER A 100 17.83 -14.66 1.30
N ARG A 101 19.05 -14.75 0.81
CA ARG A 101 19.93 -15.89 0.98
C ARG A 101 20.97 -15.46 2.01
N GLY A 102 20.63 -15.66 3.27
CA GLY A 102 21.54 -15.60 4.42
C GLY A 102 21.30 -16.82 5.27
#